data_AF-A0A1W5ZAR7-F1
#
_entry.id   AF-A0A1W5ZAR7-F1
#
_cell.length_a   1.000
_cell.length_b   1.000
_cell.length_c   1.000
_cell.angle_alpha   90.00
_cell.angle_beta   90.00
_cell.angle_gamma   90.00
#
_symmetry.space_group_name_H-M   'P 1'
#
loop_
_entity.id
_entity.type
_entity.pdbx_description
1 polymer ?
#
loop_
_entity_poly.entity_id
_entity_poly.type
_entity_poly.pdbx_seq_one_letter_code
_entity_poly.pdbx_strand_id
1 'polypeptide(L)' 'MPNERATNPPRGECTQCWFHAYASRQAHAGLGPREDCPQCVDHMKNGHPTHMIVR' A
#
# COMPACT_ATOMS: atom_id res chain seq x y z
N MET A 1 11.20 10.58 -2.80
CA MET A 1 10.47 10.63 -1.52
C MET A 1 9.00 10.41 -1.79
N PRO A 2 8.26 9.64 -0.98
CA PRO A 2 6.81 9.62 -1.07
C PRO A 2 6.26 11.03 -0.84
N ASN A 3 5.32 11.45 -1.68
CA ASN A 3 4.61 12.72 -1.54
C ASN A 3 3.72 12.64 -0.28
N GLU A 4 3.42 13.79 0.34
CA GLU A 4 2.52 13.91 1.49
C GLU A 4 1.17 13.24 1.24
N ARG A 5 0.68 13.29 -0.01
CA ARG A 5 -0.51 12.55 -0.45
C ARG A 5 -0.39 11.06 -0.22
N ALA A 6 0.76 10.44 -0.49
CA ALA A 6 0.95 8.99 -0.34
C ALA A 6 0.99 8.54 1.13
N THR A 7 1.33 9.44 2.06
CA THR A 7 1.43 9.15 3.50
C THR A 7 0.22 9.60 4.30
N ASN A 8 -0.76 10.25 3.67
CA ASN A 8 -1.97 10.76 4.32
C ASN A 8 -3.23 10.25 3.61
N PRO A 9 -3.65 8.99 3.86
CA PRO A 9 -4.88 8.45 3.31
C PRO A 9 -6.11 9.10 3.96
N PRO A 10 -7.22 9.26 3.22
CA PRO A 10 -8.49 9.66 3.81
C PRO A 10 -9.08 8.56 4.71
N ARG A 11 -10.01 8.93 5.59
CA ARG A 11 -10.75 7.98 6.45
C ARG A 11 -11.45 6.92 5.60
N GLY A 12 -11.36 5.66 6.03
CA GLY A 12 -11.90 4.50 5.32
C GLY A 12 -10.90 3.83 4.36
N GLU A 13 -9.77 4.47 4.04
CA GLU A 13 -8.74 3.89 3.17
C GLU A 13 -7.69 3.11 3.95
N CYS A 14 -7.17 2.06 3.31
CA CYS A 14 -6.01 1.32 3.83
C CYS A 14 -4.73 2.13 3.59
N THR A 15 -3.95 2.35 4.65
CA THR A 15 -2.67 3.09 4.59
C THR A 15 -1.70 2.50 3.57
N GLN A 16 -1.55 1.18 3.52
CA GLN A 16 -0.66 0.50 2.59
C GLN A 16 -1.14 0.59 1.14
N CYS A 17 -2.41 0.32 0.87
CA CYS A 17 -2.93 0.36 -0.50
C CYS A 17 -2.94 1.77 -1.07
N TRP A 18 -3.23 2.76 -0.21
CA TRP A 18 -3.10 4.15 -0.57
C TRP A 18 -1.64 4.53 -0.89
N PHE A 19 -0.70 4.14 -0.03
CA PHE A 19 0.73 4.33 -0.31
C PHE A 19 1.14 3.66 -1.62
N HIS A 20 0.62 2.46 -1.89
CA HIS A 20 0.93 1.72 -3.11
C HIS A 20 0.42 2.45 -4.36
N ALA A 21 -0.77 3.04 -4.31
CA ALA A 21 -1.37 3.81 -5.40
C ALA A 21 -0.58 5.09 -5.72
N TYR A 22 -0.07 5.80 -4.71
CA TYR A 22 0.58 7.11 -4.88
C TYR A 22 2.12 7.10 -4.80
N ALA A 23 2.71 6.02 -4.31
CA ALA A 23 4.15 5.83 -4.16
C ALA A 23 4.59 4.44 -4.65
N SER A 24 3.95 3.93 -5.72
CA SER A 24 4.21 2.61 -6.30
C SER A 24 5.70 2.29 -6.51
N ARG A 25 6.47 3.27 -7.01
CA ARG A 25 7.91 3.12 -7.22
C ARG A 25 8.67 2.84 -5.91
N GLN A 26 8.27 3.45 -4.80
CA GLN A 26 8.86 3.20 -3.49
C GLN A 26 8.37 1.89 -2.89
N ALA A 27 7.08 1.59 -3.05
CA ALA A 27 6.50 0.32 -2.60
C ALA A 27 7.16 -0.90 -3.27
N HIS A 28 7.67 -0.74 -4.50
CA HIS A 28 8.34 -1.80 -5.27
C HIS A 28 9.87 -1.65 -5.35
N ALA A 29 10.48 -0.75 -4.58
CA ALA A 29 11.91 -0.43 -4.72
C ALA A 29 12.86 -1.62 -4.46
N GLY A 30 12.38 -2.69 -3.82
CA GLY A 30 13.15 -3.90 -3.53
C GLY A 30 12.68 -5.15 -4.29
N LEU A 31 11.68 -5.03 -5.17
CA LEU A 31 11.14 -6.17 -5.90
C LEU A 31 11.87 -6.38 -7.22
N GLY A 32 12.09 -7.65 -7.57
CA GLY A 32 12.64 -8.05 -8.84
C GLY A 32 11.67 -7.87 -10.02
N PRO A 33 12.16 -7.95 -11.26
CA PRO A 33 11.30 -7.92 -12.44
C PRO A 33 10.23 -9.03 -12.39
N ARG A 34 8.95 -8.64 -12.47
CA ARG A 34 7.77 -9.53 -12.40
C ARG A 34 7.58 -10.24 -11.05
N GLU A 35 8.19 -9.74 -9.99
CA GLU A 35 7.91 -10.24 -8.64
C GLU A 35 6.62 -9.61 -8.10
N ASP A 36 5.73 -10.46 -7.57
CA ASP A 36 4.52 -10.00 -6.92
C ASP A 36 4.84 -9.45 -5.52
N CYS A 37 4.26 -8.30 -5.18
CA CYS A 37 4.38 -7.74 -3.84
C CYS A 37 3.61 -8.62 -2.84
N PRO A 38 4.28 -9.28 -1.86
CA PRO A 38 3.62 -10.22 -0.97
C PRO A 38 2.54 -9.57 -0.11
N GLN A 39 2.74 -8.31 0.29
CA GLN A 39 1.76 -7.54 1.07
C GLN A 39 0.50 -7.24 0.26
N CYS A 40 0.64 -6.89 -1.02
CA CYS A 40 -0.50 -6.64 -1.91
C CYS A 40 -1.28 -7.94 -2.16
N VAL A 41 -0.57 -9.04 -2.44
CA VAL A 41 -1.20 -10.36 -2.64
C VAL A 41 -1.94 -10.82 -1.38
N ASP A 42 -1.36 -10.61 -0.20
CA ASP A 42 -2.02 -10.91 1.07
C ASP A 42 -3.31 -10.10 1.24
N HIS A 43 -3.26 -8.78 1.04
CA HIS A 43 -4.45 -7.93 1.13
C HIS A 43 -5.53 -8.31 0.12
N MET A 44 -5.18 -8.70 -1.11
CA MET A 44 -6.16 -9.14 -2.10
C MET A 44 -6.83 -10.47 -1.72
N LYS A 45 -6.13 -11.35 -1.01
CA LYS A 45 -6.66 -12.67 -0.60
C LYS A 45 -7.41 -12.62 0.73
N ASN A 46 -6.87 -11.90 1.70
CA ASN A 46 -7.31 -11.90 3.10
C ASN A 46 -8.03 -10.61 3.51
N GLY A 47 -8.06 -9.61 2.64
CA GLY A 47 -8.60 -8.29 2.93
C GLY A 47 -7.62 -7.43 3.74
N HIS A 48 -8.08 -6.25 4.14
CA HIS A 48 -7.26 -5.29 4.87
C HIS A 48 -7.40 -5.46 6.39
N PRO A 49 -6.29 -5.47 7.15
CA PRO A 49 -6.36 -5.39 8.60
C PRO A 49 -7.04 -4.10 9.05
N THR A 50 -7.94 -4.18 10.03
CA THR A 50 -8.71 -3.02 10.53
C THR A 50 -7.83 -1.92 11.13
N HIS A 51 -6.64 -2.26 11.63
CA HIS A 51 -5.67 -1.30 12.15
C HIS A 51 -4.92 -0.53 11.05
N MET A 52 -4.97 -1.00 9.80
CA MET A 52 -4.42 -0.30 8.64
C MET A 52 -5.45 0.60 7.96
N ILE A 53 -6.74 0.50 8.32
CA ILE A 53 -7.77 1.39 7.83
C ILE A 53 -7.75 2.68 8.66
N VAL A 54 -7.60 3.82 7.98
CA VAL A 54 -7.65 5.13 8.65
C VAL A 54 -9.06 5.34 9.20
N ARG A 55 -9.14 5.61 10.51
CA ARG A 55 -10.40 5.87 11.21
C ARG A 55 -10.80 7.31 11.12
#